data_AF-A0A536R2S6-F1
#
_entry.id   AF-A0A536R2S6-F1
#
_cell.length_a   1.000
_cell.length_b   1.000
_cell.length_c   1.000
_cell.angle_alpha   90.00
_cell.angle_beta   90.00
_cell.angle_gamma   90.00
#
_symmetry.space_group_name_H-M   'P 1'
#
loop_
_entity.id
_entity.type
_entity.pdbx_description
1 polymer ?
#
loop_
_entity_poly.entity_id
_entity_poly.type
_entity_poly.pdbx_seq_one_letter_code
_entity_poly.pdbx_strand_id
1 'polypeptide(L)'
;MSEQKKPLWSGRFTTGLERRVAGFTSSLELDHRIALHDVRGSLAHARMLGRQRILSGKEAKTIEDGLTRIVHEIEERSFPWPTDFEDV
;
A
#
# COMPACT_ATOMS: atom_id res chain seq x y z
N MET A 1 -19.05 -15.31 -8.12
CA MET A 1 -17.63 -15.74 -8.13
C MET A 1 -16.85 -14.62 -7.47
N SER A 2 -16.28 -14.84 -6.29
CA SER A 2 -15.51 -13.83 -5.57
C SER A 2 -14.19 -13.58 -6.28
N GLU A 3 -13.97 -12.36 -6.74
CA GLU A 3 -12.73 -11.91 -7.33
C GLU A 3 -11.62 -11.97 -6.27
N GLN A 4 -10.73 -12.96 -6.34
CA GLN A 4 -9.56 -13.00 -5.47
C GLN A 4 -8.65 -11.83 -5.82
N LYS A 5 -8.46 -10.89 -4.88
CA LYS A 5 -7.49 -9.80 -5.01
C LYS A 5 -6.11 -10.43 -5.28
N LYS A 6 -5.56 -10.17 -6.46
CA LYS A 6 -4.20 -10.59 -6.80
C LYS A 6 -3.20 -9.61 -6.20
N PRO A 7 -2.14 -10.08 -5.53
CA PRO A 7 -1.06 -9.21 -5.06
C PRO A 7 -0.44 -8.45 -6.25
N LEU A 8 -0.07 -7.18 -6.04
CA LEU A 8 0.46 -6.32 -7.12
C LEU A 8 1.73 -6.89 -7.78
N TRP A 9 2.51 -7.69 -7.05
CA TRP A 9 3.72 -8.34 -7.53
C TRP A 9 3.45 -9.65 -8.31
N SER A 10 2.22 -10.20 -8.27
CA SER A 10 1.92 -11.53 -8.82
C SER A 10 1.85 -11.58 -10.36
N GLY A 11 2.14 -10.47 -11.04
CA GLY A 11 2.01 -10.34 -12.50
C GLY A 11 2.87 -11.30 -13.34
N ARG A 12 3.83 -11.99 -12.71
CA ARG A 12 4.72 -12.97 -13.35
C ARG A 12 4.25 -14.42 -13.25
N PHE A 13 3.20 -14.71 -12.48
CA PHE A 13 2.74 -16.08 -12.23
C PHE A 13 1.36 -16.33 -12.85
N THR A 14 1.20 -17.48 -13.50
CA THR A 14 -0.08 -17.94 -14.05
C THR A 14 -1.00 -18.53 -12.98
N THR A 15 -0.42 -18.94 -11.84
CA THR A 15 -1.10 -19.48 -10.65
C THR A 15 -0.79 -18.63 -9.42
N GLY A 16 -1.66 -18.63 -8.42
CA GLY A 16 -1.40 -17.96 -7.14
C GLY A 16 -0.21 -18.56 -6.40
N LEU A 17 0.41 -17.75 -5.53
CA LEU A 17 1.51 -18.21 -4.67
C LEU A 17 0.99 -19.25 -3.67
N GLU A 18 1.78 -20.29 -3.43
CA GLU A 18 1.46 -21.29 -2.42
C GLU A 18 1.51 -20.66 -1.02
N ARG A 19 0.53 -20.99 -0.17
CA ARG A 19 0.29 -20.30 1.11
C ARG A 19 1.51 -20.30 2.04
N ARG A 20 2.30 -21.37 2.07
CA ARG A 20 3.52 -21.42 2.90
C ARG A 20 4.59 -20.50 2.38
N VAL A 21 4.71 -20.35 1.06
CA VAL A 21 5.64 -19.40 0.47
C VAL A 21 5.20 -17.97 0.80
N ALA A 22 3.90 -17.66 0.69
CA ALA A 22 3.37 -16.34 1.02
C ALA A 22 3.62 -15.96 2.49
N GLY A 23 3.41 -16.91 3.42
CA GLY A 23 3.72 -16.71 4.83
C GLY A 23 5.22 -16.60 5.13
N PHE A 24 6.07 -17.28 4.36
CA PHE A 24 7.53 -17.18 4.52
C PHE A 24 8.10 -15.86 4.01
N THR A 25 7.52 -15.27 2.96
CA THR A 25 8.01 -14.03 2.35
C THR A 25 7.39 -12.77 2.96
N SER A 26 6.24 -12.88 3.63
CA SER A 26 5.59 -11.73 4.25
C SER A 26 6.43 -11.14 5.39
N SER A 27 6.62 -9.82 5.34
CA SER A 27 7.23 -9.01 6.39
C SER A 27 6.24 -8.12 7.14
N LEU A 28 4.96 -8.16 6.77
CA LEU A 28 3.91 -7.28 7.28
C LEU A 28 3.80 -7.26 8.82
N GLU A 29 3.98 -8.42 9.47
CA GLU A 29 3.96 -8.51 10.94
C GLU A 29 5.08 -7.70 11.62
N LEU A 30 6.15 -7.37 10.88
CA LEU A 30 7.31 -6.63 11.38
C LEU A 30 7.37 -5.20 10.85
N ASP A 31 7.15 -5.00 9.56
CA ASP A 31 7.39 -3.72 8.87
C ASP A 31 6.23 -2.72 8.96
N HIS A 32 5.02 -3.13 9.39
CA HIS A 32 3.92 -2.18 9.63
C HIS A 32 4.32 -1.05 10.61
N ARG A 33 5.34 -1.29 11.46
CA ARG A 33 5.92 -0.31 12.38
C ARG A 33 6.53 0.90 11.68
N ILE A 34 6.92 0.77 10.41
CA ILE A 34 7.48 1.86 9.60
C ILE A 34 6.44 2.49 8.65
N ALA A 35 5.16 2.10 8.73
CA ALA A 35 4.12 2.58 7.82
C ALA A 35 3.98 4.10 7.75
N LEU A 36 4.10 4.80 8.88
CA LEU A 36 4.04 6.27 8.90
C LEU A 36 5.19 6.91 8.12
N HIS A 37 6.35 6.24 8.05
CA HIS A 37 7.47 6.69 7.23
C HIS A 37 7.22 6.45 5.75
N ASP A 38 6.67 5.28 5.39
CA ASP A 38 6.28 4.99 4.01
C ASP A 38 5.25 5.99 3.49
N VAL A 39 4.17 6.21 4.24
CA VAL A 39 3.12 7.17 3.88
C VAL A 39 3.68 8.58 3.72
N ARG A 40 4.63 8.99 4.58
CA ARG A 40 5.31 10.29 4.44
C ARG A 40 6.12 10.39 3.15
N GLY A 41 6.83 9.33 2.77
CA GLY A 41 7.53 9.22 1.49
C GLY A 41 6.56 9.32 0.30
N SER A 42 5.46 8.58 0.37
CA SER A 42 4.39 8.57 -0.62
C SER A 42 3.72 9.94 -0.79
N LEU A 43 3.48 10.69 0.30
CA LEU A 43 2.97 12.06 0.24
C LEU A 43 3.94 13.00 -0.50
N ALA A 44 5.23 12.91 -0.20
CA ALA A 44 6.25 13.71 -0.89
C ALA A 44 6.33 13.34 -2.38
N HIS A 45 6.20 12.06 -2.70
CA HIS A 45 6.23 11.54 -4.06
C HIS A 45 5.00 11.99 -4.86
N ALA A 46 3.79 11.86 -4.32
CA ALA A 46 2.55 12.32 -4.96
C ALA A 46 2.59 13.83 -5.27
N ARG A 47 3.06 14.65 -4.33
CA ARG A 47 3.29 16.09 -4.55
C ARG A 47 4.28 16.36 -5.68
N MET A 48 5.37 15.60 -5.73
CA MET A 48 6.37 15.70 -6.78
C MET A 48 5.76 15.36 -8.15
N LEU A 49 5.02 14.26 -8.26
CA LEU A 49 4.34 13.85 -9.50
C LEU A 49 3.35 14.90 -10.02
N GLY A 50 2.61 15.55 -9.11
CA GLY A 50 1.74 16.68 -9.45
C GLY A 50 2.51 17.89 -9.99
N ARG A 51 3.65 18.25 -9.36
CA ARG A 51 4.53 19.34 -9.83
C ARG A 51 5.13 19.06 -11.21
N GLN A 52 5.50 17.81 -11.47
CA GLN A 52 6.02 17.37 -12.77
C GLN A 52 4.93 17.19 -13.84
N ARG A 53 3.66 17.42 -13.50
CA ARG A 53 2.50 17.23 -14.39
C ARG A 53 2.36 15.79 -14.91
N ILE A 54 2.94 14.82 -14.20
CA ILE A 54 2.70 13.38 -14.45
C ILE A 54 1.30 13.01 -13.95
N LEU A 55 0.91 13.58 -12.82
CA LEU A 55 -0.46 13.60 -12.33
C LEU A 55 -1.04 15.01 -12.48
N SER A 56 -2.33 15.11 -12.75
CA SER A 56 -3.05 16.37 -12.59
C SER A 56 -3.04 16.81 -11.12
N GLY A 57 -3.19 18.12 -10.88
CA GLY A 57 -3.30 18.63 -9.50
C GLY A 57 -4.45 18.00 -8.72
N LYS A 58 -5.55 17.63 -9.41
CA LYS A 58 -6.69 16.94 -8.81
C LYS A 58 -6.36 15.51 -8.40
N GLU A 59 -5.66 14.75 -9.25
CA GLU A 59 -5.23 13.38 -8.93
C GLU A 59 -4.22 13.38 -7.79
N ALA A 60 -3.20 14.26 -7.83
CA ALA A 60 -2.23 14.40 -6.75
C ALA A 60 -2.92 14.72 -5.42
N LYS A 61 -3.87 15.68 -5.41
CA LYS A 61 -4.66 16.03 -4.22
C LYS A 61 -5.49 14.85 -3.71
N THR A 62 -6.12 14.09 -4.61
CA THR A 62 -6.91 12.90 -4.26
C THR A 62 -6.05 11.85 -3.55
N ILE A 63 -4.84 11.62 -4.05
CA ILE A 63 -3.88 10.69 -3.44
C ILE A 63 -3.42 11.22 -2.07
N GLU A 64 -3.08 12.51 -1.97
CA GLU A 64 -2.67 13.11 -0.69
C GLU A 64 -3.75 12.99 0.39
N ASP A 65 -5.02 13.21 0.02
CA ASP A 65 -6.15 13.10 0.95
C ASP A 65 -6.36 11.64 1.40
N GLY A 66 -6.23 10.69 0.48
CA GLY A 66 -6.28 9.26 0.80
C GLY A 66 -5.15 8.82 1.73
N LEU A 67 -3.91 9.25 1.45
CA LEU A 67 -2.74 8.97 2.29
C LEU A 67 -2.90 9.60 3.69
N THR A 68 -3.43 10.81 3.78
CA THR A 68 -3.69 11.48 5.07
C THR A 68 -4.72 10.70 5.89
N ARG A 69 -5.77 10.17 5.25
CA ARG A 69 -6.73 9.30 5.91
C ARG A 69 -6.08 8.01 6.43
N ILE A 70 -5.20 7.39 5.65
CA ILE A 70 -4.45 6.19 6.09
C ILE A 70 -3.59 6.49 7.32
N VAL A 71 -2.93 7.66 7.39
CA VAL A 71 -2.19 8.08 8.60
C VAL A 71 -3.10 8.07 9.82
N HIS A 72 -4.28 8.71 9.73
CA HIS A 72 -5.23 8.74 10.83
C HIS A 72 -5.68 7.33 11.25
N GLU A 73 -6.01 6.48 10.29
CA GLU A 73 -6.42 5.09 10.58
C GLU A 73 -5.29 4.29 11.26
N ILE A 74 -4.03 4.50 10.88
CA ILE A 74 -2.87 3.85 11.51
C ILE A 74 -2.65 4.37 12.93
N GLU A 75 -2.70 5.68 13.15
CA GLU A 75 -2.53 6.31 14.47
C GLU A 75 -3.63 5.90 15.45
N GLU A 76 -4.87 5.77 14.98
CA GLU A 76 -6.03 5.29 15.74
C GLU A 76 -6.06 3.77 15.93
N ARG A 77 -5.12 3.03 15.33
CA ARG A 77 -5.10 1.55 15.30
C ARG A 77 -6.35 0.94 14.68
N SER A 78 -7.00 1.66 13.77
CA SER A 78 -8.20 1.24 13.06
C SER A 78 -7.92 0.77 11.63
N PHE A 79 -6.71 0.99 11.11
CA PHE A 79 -6.30 0.54 9.77
C PHE A 79 -6.36 -1.00 9.65
N PRO A 80 -7.09 -1.53 8.65
CA PRO A 80 -7.25 -2.97 8.49
C PRO A 80 -6.03 -3.55 7.76
N TRP A 81 -5.00 -3.93 8.52
CA TRP A 81 -3.81 -4.65 8.01
C TRP A 81 -4.24 -5.97 7.34
N PRO A 82 -4.22 -6.06 6.01
CA PRO A 82 -4.76 -7.23 5.34
C PRO A 82 -3.66 -8.30 5.25
N THR A 83 -3.93 -9.46 5.85
CA THR A 83 -2.97 -10.57 5.99
C THR A 83 -2.54 -11.22 4.67
N ASP A 84 -3.24 -10.90 3.57
CA ASP A 84 -2.94 -11.42 2.24
C ASP A 84 -1.93 -10.55 1.47
N PHE A 85 -1.43 -9.45 2.07
CA PHE A 85 -0.36 -8.60 1.53
C PHE A 85 0.99 -8.96 2.15
N GLU A 86 2.04 -8.75 1.36
CA GLU A 86 3.40 -9.17 1.70
C GLU A 86 4.05 -8.21 2.72
N ASP A 87 3.97 -6.92 2.44
CA ASP A 87 4.66 -5.82 3.12
C ASP A 87 3.76 -4.58 3.31
N VAL A 88 4.32 -3.57 3.98
CA VAL A 88 3.72 -2.26 4.29
C VAL A 88 3.60 -1.32 3.09
#